data_AF-A0A2K2B2J4-F1
#
_entry.id   AF-A0A2K2B2J4-F1
#
_cell.length_a   1.000
_cell.length_b   1.000
_cell.length_c   1.000
_cell.angle_alpha   90.00
_cell.angle_beta   90.00
_cell.angle_gamma   90.00
#
_symmetry.space_group_name_H-M   'P 1'
#
loop_
_entity.id
_entity.type
_entity.pdbx_description
1 polymer ?
#
loop_
_entity_poly.entity_id
_entity_poly.type
_entity_poly.pdbx_seq_one_letter_code
_entity_poly.pdbx_strand_id
1 'polypeptide(L)'
;MIIRSPEPEVKILVDRDPIKTSFEEWARPGHFSRTIAKGPDTTTWIWNLHADAHDFDSHTSDWKRSPENGMYFHGARFSNYEAWLSDPTHIGPSAQVVRPIVGQEILNGDVGGGFREIQITSGFFQIWRASGITNELQLYCTAIGALVFAALMLFAGWFHYHKAAPKLAWFQDVESMLNHHLAGLLGLGSLSWAGHQVHISLPINQFLNAGVDPKEIPLPHEFILG
;
A
#
# COMPACT_ATOMS: atom_id res chain seq x y z
N MET A 1 6.33 13.13 -47.50
CA MET A 1 6.77 13.65 -46.18
C MET A 1 5.59 14.40 -45.60
N ILE A 2 4.81 13.76 -44.72
CA ILE A 2 3.69 14.43 -44.05
C ILE A 2 4.30 15.17 -42.86
N ILE A 3 4.34 16.49 -42.94
CA ILE A 3 4.74 17.35 -41.83
C ILE A 3 3.60 17.25 -40.81
N ARG A 4 3.80 16.48 -39.73
CA ARG A 4 2.88 16.53 -38.58
C ARG A 4 2.92 17.95 -38.04
N SER A 5 1.74 18.54 -37.85
CA SER A 5 1.60 19.76 -37.04
C SER A 5 2.28 19.52 -35.69
N PRO A 6 2.95 20.53 -35.08
CA PRO A 6 3.45 20.38 -33.72
C PRO A 6 2.28 19.95 -32.82
N GLU A 7 2.50 18.87 -32.07
CA GLU A 7 1.52 18.40 -31.08
C GLU A 7 1.24 19.53 -30.09
N PRO A 8 -0.03 19.76 -29.72
CA PRO A 8 -0.35 20.80 -28.76
C PRO A 8 0.41 20.55 -27.45
N GLU A 9 1.11 21.58 -26.97
CA GLU A 9 1.92 21.50 -25.77
C GLU A 9 1.03 21.16 -24.56
N VAL A 10 1.34 20.06 -23.87
CA VAL A 10 0.62 19.61 -22.66
C VAL A 10 0.83 20.65 -21.56
N LYS A 11 -0.26 21.27 -21.08
CA LYS A 11 -0.21 22.31 -20.03
C LYS A 11 -0.79 21.81 -18.72
N ILE A 12 0.01 21.87 -17.66
CA ILE A 12 -0.45 21.63 -16.29
C ILE A 12 -1.19 22.87 -15.80
N LEU A 13 -2.52 22.77 -15.68
CA LEU A 13 -3.38 23.84 -15.18
C LEU A 13 -3.91 23.48 -13.80
N VAL A 14 -3.68 24.38 -12.83
CA VAL A 14 -3.98 24.14 -11.42
C VAL A 14 -4.60 25.40 -10.80
N ASP A 15 -5.65 25.23 -9.99
CA ASP A 15 -6.16 26.28 -9.11
C ASP A 15 -5.44 26.24 -7.75
N ARG A 16 -4.99 27.42 -7.30
CA ARG A 16 -4.26 27.60 -6.04
C ARG A 16 -5.23 27.89 -4.91
N ASP A 17 -5.07 27.17 -3.81
CA ASP A 17 -5.90 27.31 -2.60
C ASP A 17 -7.43 27.30 -2.86
N PRO A 18 -7.98 26.35 -3.65
CA PRO A 18 -9.39 26.37 -4.06
C PRO A 18 -10.37 26.16 -2.89
N ILE A 19 -9.96 25.40 -1.86
CA ILE A 19 -10.77 25.10 -0.68
C ILE A 19 -9.92 25.32 0.56
N LYS A 20 -10.36 26.20 1.45
CA LYS A 20 -9.68 26.47 2.72
C LYS A 20 -9.72 25.23 3.62
N THR A 21 -8.57 24.80 4.12
CA THR A 21 -8.50 23.76 5.15
C THR A 21 -9.06 24.27 6.48
N SER A 22 -10.14 23.66 6.97
CA SER A 22 -10.85 24.02 8.20
C SER A 22 -11.56 22.79 8.79
N PHE A 23 -11.71 22.74 10.12
CA PHE A 23 -12.53 21.72 10.80
C PHE A 23 -14.02 22.07 10.86
N GLU A 24 -14.44 23.23 10.32
CA GLU A 24 -15.84 23.68 10.39
C GLU A 24 -16.83 22.67 9.79
N GLU A 25 -16.49 22.08 8.63
CA GLU A 25 -17.35 21.11 7.95
C GLU A 25 -17.42 19.75 8.67
N TRP A 26 -16.44 19.44 9.53
CA TRP A 26 -16.47 18.21 10.34
C TRP A 26 -17.52 18.29 11.45
N ALA A 27 -17.84 19.51 11.91
CA ALA A 27 -18.91 19.74 12.87
C ALA A 27 -20.31 19.70 12.24
N ARG A 28 -20.40 19.58 10.90
CA ARG A 28 -21.65 19.50 10.13
C ARG A 28 -21.68 18.19 9.33
N PRO A 29 -21.99 17.04 9.97
CA PRO A 29 -22.10 15.78 9.23
C PRO A 29 -23.20 15.89 8.18
N GLY A 30 -22.91 15.46 6.95
CA GLY A 30 -23.82 15.59 5.81
C GLY A 30 -23.74 16.92 5.07
N HIS A 31 -22.78 17.81 5.39
CA HIS A 31 -22.58 19.08 4.66
C HIS A 31 -22.43 18.91 3.14
N PHE A 32 -21.92 17.75 2.71
CA PHE A 32 -21.71 17.38 1.32
C PHE A 32 -23.01 17.15 0.52
N SER A 33 -24.16 16.98 1.20
CA SER A 33 -25.44 16.72 0.55
C SER A 33 -26.56 17.60 1.10
N ARG A 34 -27.24 18.32 0.20
CA ARG A 34 -28.31 19.26 0.56
C ARG A 34 -29.52 18.58 1.22
N THR A 35 -29.72 17.29 0.99
CA THR A 35 -30.84 16.53 1.56
C THR A 35 -30.63 16.22 3.03
N ILE A 36 -29.38 15.96 3.44
CA ILE A 36 -29.01 15.58 4.82
C ILE A 36 -28.33 16.72 5.59
N ALA A 37 -27.87 17.80 4.95
CA ALA A 37 -27.24 18.94 5.63
C ALA A 37 -28.16 19.66 6.66
N LYS A 38 -29.48 19.45 6.58
CA LYS A 38 -30.47 20.04 7.51
C LYS A 38 -30.47 19.42 8.91
N GLY A 39 -29.84 18.26 9.07
CA GLY A 39 -29.73 17.55 10.34
C GLY A 39 -30.72 16.37 10.49
N PRO A 40 -30.57 15.61 11.58
CA PRO A 40 -31.28 14.35 11.77
C PRO A 40 -32.71 14.53 12.29
N ASP A 41 -33.67 14.58 11.38
CA ASP A 41 -35.11 14.55 11.75
C ASP A 41 -35.61 13.11 12.02
N THR A 42 -34.96 12.10 11.44
CA THR A 42 -35.28 10.67 11.63
C THR A 42 -34.00 9.84 11.68
N THR A 43 -34.06 8.62 12.21
CA THR A 43 -32.90 7.69 12.22
C THR A 43 -32.46 7.27 10.81
N THR A 44 -33.35 7.39 9.81
CA THR A 44 -33.01 7.22 8.39
C THR A 44 -31.87 8.15 7.96
N TRP A 45 -31.79 9.35 8.54
CA TRP A 45 -30.71 10.29 8.27
C TRP A 45 -29.32 9.70 8.53
N ILE A 46 -29.16 8.90 9.58
CA ILE A 46 -27.87 8.28 9.93
C ILE A 46 -27.45 7.30 8.83
N TRP A 47 -28.39 6.50 8.31
CA TRP A 47 -28.10 5.55 7.24
C TRP A 47 -27.74 6.25 5.93
N ASN A 48 -28.50 7.29 5.57
CA ASN A 48 -28.23 8.08 4.37
C ASN A 48 -26.88 8.79 4.47
N LEU A 49 -26.51 9.31 5.64
CA LEU A 49 -25.19 9.90 5.88
C LEU A 49 -24.05 8.94 5.50
N HIS A 50 -24.15 7.65 5.85
CA HIS A 50 -23.12 6.67 5.54
C HIS A 50 -23.21 6.16 4.09
N ALA A 51 -24.43 5.96 3.57
CA ALA A 51 -24.65 5.48 2.21
C ALA A 51 -24.17 6.49 1.18
N ASP A 52 -24.45 7.77 1.43
CA ASP A 52 -24.17 8.82 0.46
C ASP A 52 -22.73 9.30 0.56
N ALA A 53 -22.00 9.10 1.68
CA ALA A 53 -20.67 9.67 1.93
C ALA A 53 -19.65 9.56 0.77
N HIS A 54 -19.69 8.46 0.02
CA HIS A 54 -18.81 8.23 -1.14
C HIS A 54 -19.55 8.23 -2.49
N ASP A 55 -20.83 8.60 -2.53
CA ASP A 55 -21.57 8.89 -3.75
C ASP A 55 -21.16 10.27 -4.26
N PHE A 56 -19.93 10.36 -4.75
CA PHE A 56 -19.35 11.59 -5.24
C PHE A 56 -20.10 12.15 -6.45
N ASP A 57 -20.80 11.35 -7.24
CA ASP A 57 -21.63 11.86 -8.34
C ASP A 57 -22.83 12.65 -7.80
N SER A 58 -23.35 12.25 -6.63
CA SER A 58 -24.38 13.01 -5.91
C SER A 58 -23.82 14.24 -5.17
N HIS A 59 -22.50 14.33 -4.98
CA HIS A 59 -21.83 15.41 -4.23
C HIS A 59 -21.08 16.39 -5.16
N THR A 60 -20.03 15.91 -5.85
CA THR A 60 -19.19 16.46 -6.95
C THR A 60 -18.07 15.44 -7.33
N SER A 61 -17.61 15.40 -8.59
CA SER A 61 -16.70 14.38 -9.19
C SER A 61 -15.19 14.46 -8.85
N ASP A 62 -14.61 13.42 -8.22
CA ASP A 62 -13.26 12.80 -8.45
C ASP A 62 -12.74 11.99 -7.23
N TRP A 63 -11.90 10.95 -7.43
CA TRP A 63 -11.51 9.96 -6.39
C TRP A 63 -10.04 9.46 -6.46
N LYS A 64 -9.46 9.06 -5.29
CA LYS A 64 -8.29 8.15 -5.12
C LYS A 64 -8.32 7.42 -3.75
N ARG A 65 -7.69 6.24 -3.66
CA ARG A 65 -7.63 5.34 -2.48
C ARG A 65 -6.19 5.17 -1.95
N SER A 66 -6.03 4.91 -0.64
CA SER A 66 -4.75 4.71 0.07
C SER A 66 -4.52 3.23 0.46
N PRO A 67 -3.26 2.71 0.52
CA PRO A 67 -2.96 1.31 0.85
C PRO A 67 -2.59 1.05 2.32
N GLU A 68 -2.68 -0.22 2.72
CA GLU A 68 -2.55 -0.75 4.08
C GLU A 68 -1.11 -1.16 4.44
N ASN A 69 -0.54 -0.57 5.51
CA ASN A 69 0.85 -0.75 5.97
C ASN A 69 1.02 -1.86 7.04
N GLY A 70 -0.06 -2.50 7.51
CA GLY A 70 -0.01 -3.39 8.68
C GLY A 70 0.80 -4.67 8.46
N MET A 71 0.82 -5.22 7.24
CA MET A 71 1.25 -6.60 7.01
C MET A 71 2.76 -6.82 7.22
N TYR A 72 3.61 -5.92 6.71
CA TYR A 72 5.06 -6.02 6.89
C TYR A 72 5.47 -5.84 8.35
N PHE A 73 4.78 -4.97 9.09
CA PHE A 73 5.05 -4.78 10.52
C PHE A 73 4.67 -6.01 11.35
N HIS A 74 3.52 -6.62 11.06
CA HIS A 74 3.10 -7.87 11.70
C HIS A 74 4.10 -8.99 11.42
N GLY A 75 4.57 -9.12 10.18
CA GLY A 75 5.68 -9.99 9.79
C GLY A 75 6.96 -9.76 10.60
N ALA A 76 7.31 -8.50 10.85
CA ALA A 76 8.54 -8.16 11.55
C ALA A 76 8.50 -8.31 13.08
N ARG A 77 7.32 -8.42 13.71
CA ARG A 77 7.19 -8.30 15.18
C ARG A 77 6.42 -9.42 15.86
N PHE A 78 5.52 -10.07 15.15
CA PHE A 78 4.57 -11.04 15.72
C PHE A 78 4.42 -12.26 14.81
N SER A 79 5.51 -12.65 14.16
CA SER A 79 5.51 -13.71 13.17
C SER A 79 6.64 -14.68 13.44
N ASN A 80 6.50 -15.88 12.89
CA ASN A 80 7.55 -16.89 12.88
C ASN A 80 8.34 -16.90 11.57
N TYR A 81 8.48 -15.77 10.87
CA TYR A 81 9.03 -15.70 9.50
C TYR A 81 10.44 -16.31 9.37
N GLU A 82 11.38 -15.97 10.26
CA GLU A 82 12.74 -16.52 10.20
C GLU A 82 12.76 -18.03 10.47
N ALA A 83 11.95 -18.51 11.42
CA ALA A 83 11.81 -19.93 11.68
C ALA A 83 11.20 -20.64 10.47
N TRP A 84 10.12 -20.11 9.89
CA TRP A 84 9.53 -20.62 8.66
C TRP A 84 10.51 -20.63 7.49
N LEU A 85 11.37 -19.62 7.37
CA LEU A 85 12.35 -19.55 6.29
C LEU A 85 13.39 -20.67 6.37
N SER A 86 13.72 -21.13 7.59
CA SER A 86 14.63 -22.25 7.82
C SER A 86 14.01 -23.63 7.53
N ASP A 87 12.71 -23.81 7.74
CA ASP A 87 11.98 -25.03 7.39
C ASP A 87 10.57 -24.72 6.86
N PRO A 88 10.46 -24.28 5.59
CA PRO A 88 9.20 -23.83 5.00
C PRO A 88 8.25 -25.00 4.68
N THR A 89 8.72 -26.24 4.81
CA THR A 89 7.95 -27.46 4.52
C THR A 89 7.19 -27.99 5.72
N HIS A 90 7.70 -27.79 6.94
CA HIS A 90 7.06 -28.31 8.16
C HIS A 90 6.54 -27.21 9.09
N ILE A 91 7.08 -25.99 9.02
CA ILE A 91 6.59 -24.86 9.81
C ILE A 91 5.45 -24.17 9.06
N GLY A 92 4.34 -23.94 9.75
CA GLY A 92 3.21 -23.18 9.24
C GLY A 92 3.46 -21.67 9.34
N PRO A 93 3.12 -20.87 8.31
CA PRO A 93 3.29 -19.42 8.39
C PRO A 93 2.31 -18.81 9.40
N SER A 94 2.80 -17.98 10.30
CA SER A 94 2.00 -17.25 11.29
C SER A 94 2.50 -15.80 11.43
N ALA A 95 1.58 -14.84 11.56
CA ALA A 95 1.90 -13.42 11.78
C ALA A 95 0.90 -12.69 12.68
N GLN A 96 0.12 -13.45 13.46
CA GLN A 96 -0.90 -12.90 14.35
C GLN A 96 -0.97 -13.70 15.65
N VAL A 97 -0.75 -12.99 16.76
CA VAL A 97 -0.81 -13.54 18.11
C VAL A 97 -2.00 -12.97 18.87
N VAL A 98 -2.75 -13.85 19.54
CA VAL A 98 -3.88 -13.48 20.38
C VAL A 98 -3.43 -13.31 21.83
N ARG A 99 -3.84 -12.20 22.46
CA ARG A 99 -3.57 -11.94 23.88
C ARG A 99 -4.43 -12.81 24.79
N PRO A 100 -3.90 -13.33 25.92
CA PRO A 100 -4.65 -14.15 26.88
C PRO A 100 -5.47 -13.28 27.83
N ILE A 101 -6.73 -13.03 27.49
CA ILE A 101 -7.64 -12.19 28.31
C ILE A 101 -8.82 -13.03 28.82
N VAL A 102 -9.52 -13.73 27.92
CA VAL A 102 -10.77 -14.45 28.23
C VAL A 102 -10.75 -15.92 27.80
N GLY A 103 -9.56 -16.51 27.64
CA GLY A 103 -9.40 -17.87 27.09
C GLY A 103 -9.23 -17.90 25.57
N GLN A 104 -9.23 -16.75 24.90
CA GLN A 104 -9.07 -16.63 23.45
C GLN A 104 -7.66 -17.04 22.95
N GLU A 105 -6.68 -17.21 23.84
CA GLU A 105 -5.38 -17.78 23.52
C GLU A 105 -5.45 -19.24 23.05
N ILE A 106 -6.60 -19.91 23.19
CA ILE A 106 -6.87 -21.18 22.51
C ILE A 106 -6.73 -21.09 20.98
N LEU A 107 -6.91 -19.88 20.42
CA LEU A 107 -6.71 -19.62 19.00
C LEU A 107 -5.22 -19.63 18.59
N ASN A 108 -4.29 -19.53 19.54
CA ASN A 108 -2.85 -19.65 19.31
C ASN A 108 -2.47 -21.14 19.20
N GLY A 109 -2.67 -21.69 18.01
CA GLY A 109 -2.33 -23.08 17.66
C GLY A 109 -0.83 -23.27 17.52
N ASP A 110 -0.35 -24.49 17.74
CA ASP A 110 1.04 -24.85 17.42
C ASP A 110 1.24 -24.84 15.89
N VAL A 111 2.12 -23.97 15.42
CA VAL A 111 2.46 -23.81 14.00
C VAL A 111 3.87 -24.35 13.68
N GLY A 112 4.53 -25.00 14.64
CA GLY A 112 5.92 -25.46 14.51
C GLY A 112 6.95 -24.36 14.82
N GLY A 113 8.22 -24.76 14.87
CA GLY A 113 9.33 -23.84 15.17
C GLY A 113 9.34 -23.30 16.61
N GLY A 114 8.53 -23.86 17.52
CA GLY A 114 8.36 -23.36 18.89
C GLY A 114 7.37 -22.21 19.04
N PHE A 115 6.63 -21.87 17.98
CA PHE A 115 5.65 -20.79 17.98
C PHE A 115 4.22 -21.31 18.14
N ARG A 116 3.42 -20.59 18.94
CA ARG A 116 1.99 -20.84 19.12
C ARG A 116 1.20 -19.57 18.83
N GLU A 117 0.54 -19.53 17.69
CA GLU A 117 -0.04 -18.32 17.10
C GLU A 117 -1.13 -18.68 16.07
N ILE A 118 -1.76 -17.70 15.42
CA ILE A 118 -2.73 -17.92 14.35
C ILE A 118 -2.01 -18.14 13.03
N GLN A 119 -2.19 -19.33 12.46
CA GLN A 119 -1.72 -19.65 11.11
C GLN A 119 -2.40 -18.74 10.07
N ILE A 120 -1.60 -18.09 9.23
CA ILE A 120 -2.07 -17.20 8.16
C ILE A 120 -2.15 -17.93 6.81
N THR A 121 -3.06 -17.51 5.95
CA THR A 121 -3.28 -18.09 4.61
C THR A 121 -3.12 -17.08 3.47
N SER A 122 -2.61 -15.89 3.78
CA SER A 122 -2.45 -14.75 2.85
C SER A 122 -1.28 -14.88 1.87
N GLY A 123 -0.35 -15.83 2.10
CA GLY A 123 0.79 -16.08 1.20
C GLY A 123 1.95 -15.09 1.31
N PHE A 124 1.96 -14.21 2.30
CA PHE A 124 3.00 -13.17 2.43
C PHE A 124 4.41 -13.72 2.68
N PHE A 125 4.53 -14.83 3.41
CA PHE A 125 5.83 -15.44 3.67
C PHE A 125 6.52 -15.90 2.38
N GLN A 126 5.75 -16.48 1.45
CA GLN A 126 6.24 -16.88 0.13
C GLN A 126 6.64 -15.66 -0.71
N ILE A 127 5.87 -14.57 -0.63
CA ILE A 127 6.17 -13.31 -1.32
C ILE A 127 7.47 -12.68 -0.78
N TRP A 128 7.66 -12.67 0.53
CA TRP A 128 8.87 -12.12 1.16
C TRP A 128 10.10 -12.95 0.82
N ARG A 129 10.00 -14.29 0.87
CA ARG A 129 11.07 -15.20 0.41
C ARG A 129 11.40 -14.95 -1.07
N ALA A 130 10.39 -14.88 -1.92
CA ALA A 130 10.57 -14.60 -3.35
C ALA A 130 11.18 -13.20 -3.59
N SER A 131 11.04 -12.27 -2.65
CA SER A 131 11.65 -10.95 -2.74
C SER A 131 13.10 -10.91 -2.24
N GLY A 132 13.62 -12.01 -1.69
CA GLY A 132 14.96 -12.11 -1.12
C GLY A 132 15.05 -11.58 0.32
N ILE A 133 13.93 -11.50 1.04
CA ILE A 133 13.93 -11.05 2.45
C ILE A 133 14.35 -12.22 3.34
N THR A 134 15.40 -12.04 4.14
CA THR A 134 15.97 -13.11 4.99
C THR A 134 15.81 -12.88 6.48
N ASN A 135 15.42 -11.68 6.92
CA ASN A 135 15.29 -11.34 8.35
C ASN A 135 14.18 -10.34 8.64
N GLU A 136 13.80 -10.26 9.92
CA GLU A 136 12.76 -9.36 10.42
C GLU A 136 13.11 -7.88 10.30
N LEU A 137 14.41 -7.52 10.35
CA LEU A 137 14.86 -6.14 10.23
C LEU A 137 14.50 -5.55 8.86
N GLN A 138 14.64 -6.33 7.79
CA GLN A 138 14.23 -5.91 6.44
C GLN A 138 12.73 -5.66 6.38
N LEU A 139 11.90 -6.55 6.94
CA LEU A 139 10.44 -6.36 7.02
C LEU A 139 10.07 -5.09 7.80
N TYR A 140 10.77 -4.82 8.90
CA TYR A 140 10.58 -3.61 9.71
C TYR A 140 10.93 -2.34 8.94
N CYS A 141 12.06 -2.34 8.22
CA CYS A 141 12.45 -1.22 7.35
C CYS A 141 11.43 -0.98 6.23
N THR A 142 10.92 -2.04 5.60
CA THR A 142 9.85 -1.93 4.60
C THR A 142 8.57 -1.35 5.20
N ALA A 143 8.18 -1.75 6.42
CA ALA A 143 7.01 -1.20 7.11
C ALA A 143 7.15 0.30 7.44
N ILE A 144 8.36 0.75 7.83
CA ILE A 144 8.63 2.18 8.03
C ILE A 144 8.57 2.92 6.69
N GLY A 145 9.21 2.39 5.64
CA GLY A 145 9.17 2.98 4.31
C GLY A 145 7.74 3.13 3.78
N ALA A 146 6.92 2.09 3.95
CA ALA A 146 5.50 2.12 3.59
C ALA A 146 4.70 3.10 4.46
N LEU A 147 5.03 3.28 5.75
CA LEU A 147 4.41 4.33 6.60
C LEU A 147 4.71 5.73 6.08
N VAL A 148 5.97 6.00 5.77
CA VAL A 148 6.41 7.29 5.22
C VAL A 148 5.73 7.54 3.88
N PHE A 149 5.66 6.52 3.02
CA PHE A 149 4.96 6.63 1.74
C PHE A 149 3.46 6.89 1.93
N ALA A 150 2.80 6.24 2.89
CA ALA A 150 1.41 6.53 3.23
C ALA A 150 1.21 7.98 3.69
N ALA A 151 2.12 8.51 4.52
CA ALA A 151 2.10 9.92 4.92
C ALA A 151 2.28 10.87 3.71
N LEU A 152 3.17 10.54 2.78
CA LEU A 152 3.35 11.28 1.53
C LEU A 152 2.09 11.23 0.65
N MET A 153 1.42 10.08 0.57
CA MET A 153 0.16 9.94 -0.20
C MET A 153 -0.98 10.74 0.42
N LEU A 154 -1.11 10.73 1.75
CA LEU A 154 -2.07 11.58 2.46
C LEU A 154 -1.79 13.07 2.24
N PHE A 155 -0.51 13.46 2.33
CA PHE A 155 -0.10 14.84 2.05
C PHE A 155 -0.38 15.21 0.59
N ALA A 156 -0.05 14.34 -0.37
CA ALA A 156 -0.33 14.58 -1.78
C ALA A 156 -1.83 14.71 -2.06
N GLY A 157 -2.67 13.89 -1.43
CA GLY A 157 -4.13 14.00 -1.50
C GLY A 157 -4.64 15.34 -0.97
N TRP A 158 -4.21 15.73 0.24
CA TRP A 158 -4.54 17.04 0.80
C TRP A 158 -4.03 18.18 -0.08
N PHE A 159 -2.80 18.09 -0.59
CA PHE A 159 -2.17 19.12 -1.40
C PHE A 159 -2.89 19.31 -2.73
N HIS A 160 -3.17 18.21 -3.45
CA HIS A 160 -3.87 18.25 -4.73
C HIS A 160 -5.38 18.51 -4.60
N TYR A 161 -5.94 18.52 -3.40
CA TYR A 161 -7.32 18.93 -3.16
C TYR A 161 -7.43 20.38 -2.67
N HIS A 162 -6.68 20.75 -1.62
CA HIS A 162 -6.80 22.04 -0.96
C HIS A 162 -5.83 23.12 -1.45
N LYS A 163 -4.69 22.76 -2.04
CA LYS A 163 -3.61 23.72 -2.39
C LYS A 163 -3.39 23.86 -3.88
N ALA A 164 -3.53 22.77 -4.63
CA ALA A 164 -3.15 22.67 -6.02
C ALA A 164 -4.11 21.71 -6.76
N ALA A 165 -5.38 22.11 -6.88
CA ALA A 165 -6.39 21.30 -7.58
C ALA A 165 -6.17 21.35 -9.10
N PRO A 166 -5.92 20.21 -9.76
CA PRO A 166 -5.83 20.17 -11.21
C PRO A 166 -7.19 20.52 -11.85
N LYS A 167 -7.15 21.23 -12.99
CA LYS A 167 -8.36 21.52 -13.77
C LYS A 167 -8.80 20.30 -14.57
N LEU A 168 -10.08 20.28 -14.97
CA LEU A 168 -10.66 19.20 -15.77
C LEU A 168 -9.84 18.88 -17.05
N ALA A 169 -9.29 19.90 -17.71
CA ALA A 169 -8.45 19.71 -18.90
C ALA A 169 -7.19 18.86 -18.64
N TRP A 170 -6.65 18.87 -17.42
CA TRP A 170 -5.53 18.00 -17.03
C TRP A 170 -5.97 16.54 -16.89
N PHE A 171 -7.14 16.29 -16.31
CA PHE A 171 -7.70 14.94 -16.19
C PHE A 171 -8.14 14.35 -17.54
N GLN A 172 -8.59 15.20 -18.46
CA GLN A 172 -9.05 14.81 -19.79
C GLN A 172 -7.91 14.64 -20.82
N ASP A 173 -6.66 14.88 -20.45
CA ASP A 173 -5.50 14.60 -21.29
C ASP A 173 -5.19 13.10 -21.31
N VAL A 174 -5.98 12.36 -22.08
CA VAL A 174 -5.90 10.90 -22.18
C VAL A 174 -4.60 10.45 -22.83
N GLU A 175 -4.03 11.22 -23.75
CA GLU A 175 -2.78 10.87 -24.42
C GLU A 175 -1.61 10.94 -23.43
N SER A 176 -1.49 12.04 -22.68
CA SER A 176 -0.50 12.17 -21.62
C SER A 176 -0.69 11.10 -20.54
N MET A 177 -1.94 10.89 -20.07
CA MET A 177 -2.25 9.87 -19.08
C MET A 177 -1.83 8.47 -19.53
N LEU A 178 -2.20 8.06 -20.75
CA LEU A 178 -1.86 6.74 -21.29
C LEU A 178 -0.36 6.56 -21.48
N ASN A 179 0.33 7.57 -22.03
CA ASN A 179 1.78 7.49 -22.23
C ASN A 179 2.53 7.36 -20.89
N HIS A 180 2.16 8.15 -19.89
CA HIS A 180 2.78 8.08 -18.56
C HIS A 180 2.41 6.78 -17.82
N HIS A 181 1.19 6.26 -17.95
CA HIS A 181 0.83 5.00 -17.32
C HIS A 181 1.49 3.80 -18.00
N LEU A 182 1.50 3.74 -19.34
CA LEU A 182 2.04 2.59 -20.05
C LEU A 182 3.57 2.57 -20.01
N ALA A 183 4.23 3.66 -20.42
CA ALA A 183 5.69 3.69 -20.46
C ALA A 183 6.30 3.93 -19.07
N GLY A 184 5.72 4.86 -18.30
CA GLY A 184 6.19 5.20 -16.96
C GLY A 184 5.79 4.16 -15.92
N LEU A 185 4.51 4.13 -15.54
CA LEU A 185 4.04 3.32 -14.42
C LEU A 185 4.25 1.80 -14.65
N LEU A 186 3.84 1.28 -15.81
CA LEU A 186 3.97 -0.14 -16.12
C LEU A 186 5.37 -0.48 -16.65
N GLY A 187 5.88 0.29 -17.61
CA GLY A 187 7.20 0.07 -18.22
C GLY A 187 8.34 0.21 -17.22
N LEU A 188 8.53 1.40 -16.61
CA LEU A 188 9.59 1.60 -15.62
C LEU A 188 9.34 0.79 -14.34
N GLY A 189 8.08 0.56 -13.96
CA GLY A 189 7.73 -0.31 -12.84
C GLY A 189 8.22 -1.75 -13.05
N SER A 190 7.90 -2.35 -14.19
CA SER A 190 8.35 -3.70 -14.54
C SER A 190 9.86 -3.79 -14.72
N LEU A 191 10.49 -2.79 -15.34
CA LEU A 191 11.94 -2.72 -15.49
C LEU A 191 12.66 -2.64 -14.14
N SER A 192 12.17 -1.80 -13.22
CA SER A 192 12.74 -1.67 -11.86
C SER A 192 12.57 -2.97 -11.07
N TRP A 193 11.40 -3.62 -11.18
CA TRP A 193 11.16 -4.89 -10.52
C TRP A 193 12.02 -6.03 -11.10
N ALA A 194 12.24 -6.06 -12.42
CA ALA A 194 13.16 -7.00 -13.04
C ALA A 194 14.61 -6.79 -12.55
N GLY A 195 15.04 -5.53 -12.38
CA GLY A 195 16.32 -5.20 -11.75
C GLY A 195 16.42 -5.76 -10.33
N HIS A 196 15.42 -5.54 -9.48
CA HIS A 196 15.36 -6.14 -8.13
C HIS A 196 15.43 -7.67 -8.19
N GLN A 197 14.71 -8.30 -9.12
CA GLN A 197 14.72 -9.74 -9.27
C GLN A 197 16.11 -10.27 -9.63
N VAL A 198 16.76 -9.67 -10.63
CA VAL A 198 18.06 -10.11 -11.14
C VAL A 198 19.17 -9.91 -10.11
N HIS A 199 19.18 -8.77 -9.42
CA HIS A 199 20.29 -8.38 -8.55
C HIS A 199 20.13 -8.83 -7.09
N ILE A 200 18.91 -9.13 -6.63
CA ILE A 200 18.64 -9.45 -5.21
C ILE A 200 17.91 -10.77 -5.06
N SER A 201 16.72 -10.89 -5.66
CA SER A 201 15.87 -12.07 -5.48
C SER A 201 16.55 -13.36 -5.94
N LEU A 202 17.07 -13.37 -7.17
CA LEU A 202 17.64 -14.58 -7.78
C LEU A 202 18.88 -15.08 -7.00
N PRO A 203 19.90 -14.26 -6.69
CA PRO A 203 21.05 -14.72 -5.90
C PRO A 203 20.65 -15.30 -4.55
N ILE A 204 19.78 -14.62 -3.80
CA ILE A 204 19.37 -15.07 -2.46
C ILE A 204 18.57 -16.37 -2.56
N ASN A 205 17.63 -16.47 -3.50
CA ASN A 205 16.82 -17.68 -3.67
C ASN A 205 17.66 -18.88 -4.14
N GLN A 206 18.76 -18.67 -4.89
CA GLN A 206 19.69 -19.76 -5.21
C GLN A 206 20.32 -20.36 -3.94
N PHE A 207 20.77 -19.53 -3.00
CA PHE A 207 21.30 -19.99 -1.72
C PHE A 207 20.23 -20.67 -0.85
N LEU A 208 19.04 -20.06 -0.73
CA LEU A 208 17.93 -20.65 0.03
C LEU A 208 17.52 -22.02 -0.53
N ASN A 209 17.49 -22.17 -1.86
CA ASN A 209 17.17 -23.44 -2.51
C ASN A 209 18.30 -24.47 -2.39
N ALA A 210 19.54 -24.02 -2.18
CA ALA A 210 20.68 -24.88 -1.86
C ALA A 210 20.72 -25.30 -0.38
N GLY A 211 19.78 -24.82 0.45
CA GLY A 211 19.69 -25.15 1.87
C GLY A 211 20.68 -24.38 2.76
N VAL A 212 21.22 -23.25 2.29
CA VAL A 212 22.06 -22.37 3.11
C VAL A 212 21.19 -21.66 4.14
N ASP A 213 21.66 -21.59 5.39
CA ASP A 213 20.95 -20.90 6.45
C ASP A 213 20.78 -19.41 6.11
N PRO A 214 19.59 -18.81 6.28
CA PRO A 214 19.35 -17.42 5.92
C PRO A 214 20.31 -16.40 6.56
N LYS A 215 20.92 -16.73 7.70
CA LYS A 215 21.91 -15.88 8.41
C LYS A 215 23.30 -15.95 7.80
N GLU A 216 23.59 -17.00 7.03
CA GLU A 216 24.87 -17.19 6.33
C GLU A 216 24.85 -16.62 4.90
N ILE A 217 23.66 -16.29 4.38
CA ILE A 217 23.51 -15.69 3.04
C ILE A 217 24.03 -14.24 3.08
N PRO A 218 24.91 -13.85 2.13
CA PRO A 218 25.33 -12.46 2.00
C PRO A 218 24.14 -11.49 1.90
N LEU A 219 24.28 -10.30 2.47
CA LEU A 219 23.24 -9.30 2.43
C LEU A 219 23.06 -8.74 1.00
N PRO A 220 21.87 -8.25 0.62
CA PRO A 220 21.59 -7.78 -0.74
C PRO A 220 22.62 -6.80 -1.32
N HIS A 221 23.19 -5.92 -0.51
CA HIS A 221 24.16 -4.93 -0.96
C HIS A 221 25.53 -5.52 -1.30
N GLU A 222 25.88 -6.69 -0.76
CA GLU A 222 27.15 -7.37 -1.04
C GLU A 222 27.17 -7.96 -2.45
N PHE A 223 26.01 -8.36 -3.00
CA PHE A 223 25.88 -8.81 -4.40
C PHE A 223 26.01 -7.68 -5.43
N ILE A 224 25.85 -6.42 -5.01
CA ILE A 224 25.91 -5.24 -5.90
C ILE A 224 27.33 -4.70 -5.99
N LEU A 225 28.13 -4.85 -4.93
CA LEU A 225 29.48 -4.31 -4.82
C LEU A 225 30.58 -5.29 -5.23
N GLY A 226 30.24 -6.58 -5.45
CA GLY A 226 31.15 -7.67 -5.79
C GLY A 226 31.43 -7.85 -7.28
#